data_AF-A0AB35YKH8-F1
#
_entry.id   AF-A0AB35YKH8-F1
#
_cell.length_a   1.000
_cell.length_b   1.000
_cell.length_c   1.000
_cell.angle_alpha   90.00
_cell.angle_beta   90.00
_cell.angle_gamma   90.00
#
_symmetry.space_group_name_H-M   'P 1'
#
loop_
_entity.id
_entity.type
_entity.pdbx_description
1 polymer ?
#
loop_
_entity_poly.entity_id
_entity_poly.type
_entity_poly.pdbx_seq_one_letter_code
_entity_poly.pdbx_strand_id
1 'polypeptide(L)'
;MNIKQINKLCRDFRANSSRLLSTKLGSEQQDLSRFLLFIENNTLIKEYVSECIQDTLDFEDILSSKDWNDKLELPLNPKEEVSYIYQLLKYIELKNAYIQVSIGYGSGNKIQDQIDAFNHQVTVHLVNHIREYLEDVITGIESVPLQIIEEDQPKIFISYCWEDKMFADLIDEDFKVMGYTLTRDIRGLKFKDSIKSFMESIGKHDFVISIISDKYLKSVNCMYEISEVMRLREYKEKMLLVILRDSDVELLPKGSDMPVQFAANIYSIEEQINYITYWENKETEYLNMISKITQEISKIQPLQELKRVKSISGNMSEFLSDISDWNNTNLFELKESNYEAFIKEIKTKVN
;
A
#
# COMPACT_ATOMS: atom_id res chain seq x y z
N MET A 1 25.29 -4.21 -15.85
CA MET A 1 24.62 -5.35 -16.55
C MET A 1 23.67 -4.78 -17.62
N ASN A 2 23.43 -5.46 -18.74
CA ASN A 2 22.45 -4.99 -19.74
C ASN A 2 21.01 -5.46 -19.41
N ILE A 3 19.98 -4.79 -19.96
CA ILE A 3 18.55 -5.10 -19.68
C ILE A 3 18.19 -6.56 -19.96
N LYS A 4 18.77 -7.19 -20.99
CA LYS A 4 18.51 -8.61 -21.30
C LYS A 4 19.09 -9.53 -20.22
N GLN A 5 20.28 -9.21 -19.71
CA GLN A 5 20.91 -9.93 -18.60
C GLN A 5 20.10 -9.75 -17.31
N ILE A 6 19.61 -8.55 -17.01
CA ILE A 6 18.79 -8.29 -15.81
C ILE A 6 17.46 -9.02 -15.90
N ASN A 7 16.78 -9.00 -17.05
CA ASN A 7 15.56 -9.79 -17.24
C ASN A 7 15.77 -11.30 -17.06
N LYS A 8 16.93 -11.83 -17.47
CA LYS A 8 17.30 -13.22 -17.19
C LYS A 8 17.50 -13.43 -15.68
N LEU A 9 18.24 -12.54 -15.02
CA LEU A 9 18.45 -12.56 -13.58
C LEU A 9 17.11 -12.56 -12.80
N CYS A 10 16.15 -11.71 -13.16
CA CYS A 10 14.84 -11.68 -12.51
C CYS A 10 14.07 -13.00 -12.68
N ARG A 11 14.16 -13.65 -13.85
CA ARG A 11 13.55 -14.97 -14.05
C ARG A 11 14.22 -16.03 -13.18
N ASP A 12 15.54 -16.06 -13.17
CA ASP A 12 16.30 -17.03 -12.39
C ASP A 12 16.09 -16.82 -10.87
N PHE A 13 16.01 -15.55 -10.43
CA PHE A 13 15.69 -15.19 -9.04
C PHE A 13 14.28 -15.65 -8.66
N ARG A 14 13.27 -15.41 -9.50
CA ARG A 14 11.90 -15.89 -9.27
C ARG A 14 11.85 -17.42 -9.14
N ALA A 15 12.61 -18.15 -9.96
CA ALA A 15 12.67 -19.60 -9.89
C ALA A 15 13.30 -20.11 -8.58
N ASN A 16 14.42 -19.52 -8.14
CA ASN A 16 15.08 -19.89 -6.87
C ASN A 16 14.23 -19.50 -5.66
N SER A 17 13.62 -18.32 -5.67
CA SER A 17 12.74 -17.85 -4.60
C SER A 17 11.50 -18.72 -4.45
N SER A 18 10.84 -19.06 -5.56
CA SER A 18 9.65 -19.92 -5.56
C SER A 18 9.97 -21.30 -4.96
N ARG A 19 11.15 -21.85 -5.29
CA ARG A 19 11.61 -23.13 -4.73
C ARG A 19 11.75 -23.07 -3.21
N LEU A 20 12.41 -22.04 -2.68
CA LEU A 20 12.56 -21.88 -1.23
C LEU A 20 11.20 -21.67 -0.54
N LEU A 21 10.38 -20.74 -1.05
CA LEU A 21 9.10 -20.40 -0.44
C LEU A 21 8.11 -21.57 -0.41
N SER A 22 8.19 -22.47 -1.40
CA SER A 22 7.33 -23.67 -1.50
C SER A 22 8.02 -24.97 -1.05
N THR A 23 9.13 -24.86 -0.33
CA THR A 23 9.94 -26.00 0.10
C THR A 23 9.13 -27.03 0.88
N LYS A 24 9.53 -28.30 0.78
CA LYS A 24 8.88 -29.40 1.48
C LYS A 24 9.75 -29.90 2.61
N LEU A 25 9.11 -30.46 3.63
CA LEU A 25 9.79 -31.13 4.72
C LEU A 25 10.77 -32.17 4.18
N GLY A 26 12.04 -32.04 4.56
CA GLY A 26 13.18 -32.82 4.08
C GLY A 26 13.99 -32.15 2.95
N SER A 27 13.50 -31.08 2.33
CA SER A 27 14.22 -30.32 1.28
C SER A 27 14.58 -28.89 1.69
N GLU A 28 14.06 -28.39 2.80
CA GLU A 28 14.20 -27.00 3.26
C GLU A 28 15.64 -26.51 3.33
N GLN A 29 16.53 -27.32 3.92
CA GLN A 29 17.93 -26.93 4.03
C GLN A 29 18.60 -26.82 2.65
N GLN A 30 18.34 -27.79 1.77
CA GLN A 30 18.94 -27.80 0.44
C GLN A 30 18.43 -26.63 -0.40
N ASP A 31 17.14 -26.32 -0.30
CA ASP A 31 16.51 -25.23 -1.04
C ASP A 31 16.95 -23.86 -0.50
N LEU A 32 17.16 -23.73 0.81
CA LEU A 32 17.78 -22.56 1.43
C LEU A 32 19.21 -22.34 0.94
N SER A 33 20.06 -23.36 1.00
CA SER A 33 21.45 -23.25 0.53
C SER A 33 21.52 -22.87 -0.96
N ARG A 34 20.62 -23.42 -1.80
CA ARG A 34 20.54 -23.01 -3.21
C ARG A 34 20.18 -21.54 -3.38
N PHE A 35 19.21 -21.06 -2.59
CA PHE A 35 18.78 -19.66 -2.64
C PHE A 35 19.89 -18.71 -2.18
N LEU A 36 20.56 -19.01 -1.07
CA LEU A 36 21.68 -18.21 -0.57
C LEU A 36 22.87 -18.23 -1.52
N LEU A 37 23.23 -19.40 -2.06
CA LEU A 37 24.26 -19.53 -3.07
C LEU A 37 23.91 -18.75 -4.35
N PHE A 38 22.64 -18.68 -4.72
CA PHE A 38 22.19 -17.85 -5.83
C PHE A 38 22.41 -16.36 -5.52
N ILE A 39 22.03 -15.88 -4.34
CA ILE A 39 22.28 -14.50 -3.92
C ILE A 39 23.78 -14.19 -3.98
N GLU A 40 24.61 -15.03 -3.35
CA GLU A 40 26.05 -14.80 -3.22
C GLU A 40 26.81 -14.82 -4.56
N ASN A 41 26.31 -15.55 -5.56
CA ASN A 41 26.93 -15.62 -6.89
C ASN A 41 26.43 -14.56 -7.87
N ASN A 42 25.39 -13.81 -7.53
CA ASN A 42 24.89 -12.72 -8.37
C ASN A 42 25.31 -11.39 -7.76
N THR A 43 26.41 -10.82 -8.28
CA THR A 43 27.03 -9.57 -7.79
C THR A 43 26.02 -8.47 -7.50
N LEU A 44 25.08 -8.22 -8.42
CA LEU A 44 24.06 -7.18 -8.27
C LEU A 44 23.15 -7.39 -7.05
N ILE A 45 22.71 -8.63 -6.80
CA ILE A 45 21.85 -8.94 -5.64
C ILE A 45 22.68 -8.93 -4.36
N LYS A 46 23.90 -9.48 -4.43
CA LYS A 46 24.83 -9.52 -3.31
C LYS A 46 25.17 -8.13 -2.81
N GLU A 47 25.48 -7.19 -3.71
CA GLU A 47 25.80 -5.80 -3.38
C GLU A 47 24.62 -5.14 -2.68
N TYR A 48 23.41 -5.23 -3.25
CA TYR A 48 22.19 -4.72 -2.62
C TYR A 48 21.98 -5.23 -1.19
N VAL A 49 22.03 -6.55 -1.00
CA VAL A 49 21.83 -7.15 0.33
C VAL A 49 22.94 -6.74 1.29
N SER A 50 24.18 -6.64 0.82
CA SER A 50 25.32 -6.22 1.65
C SER A 50 25.22 -4.76 2.08
N GLU A 51 24.69 -3.88 1.22
CA GLU A 51 24.45 -2.47 1.55
C GLU A 51 23.36 -2.26 2.61
N CYS A 52 22.46 -3.23 2.77
CA CYS A 52 21.45 -3.21 3.83
C CYS A 52 22.03 -3.61 5.20
N ILE A 53 23.16 -4.33 5.24
CA ILE A 53 23.76 -4.82 6.49
C ILE A 53 24.60 -3.71 7.12
N GLN A 54 24.07 -3.10 8.18
CA GLN A 54 24.79 -2.11 9.01
C GLN A 54 25.65 -2.80 10.07
N ASP A 55 25.04 -3.72 10.84
CA ASP A 55 25.67 -4.47 11.92
C ASP A 55 25.41 -5.98 11.80
N THR A 56 26.29 -6.77 12.40
CA THR A 56 26.13 -8.23 12.49
C THR A 56 25.20 -8.58 13.66
N LEU A 57 24.15 -9.34 13.38
CA LEU A 57 23.18 -9.77 14.38
C LEU A 57 23.58 -11.13 14.99
N ASP A 58 23.48 -11.24 16.31
CA ASP A 58 23.69 -12.50 17.03
C ASP A 58 22.37 -13.28 17.15
N PHE A 59 22.08 -14.09 16.11
CA PHE A 59 20.89 -14.93 16.11
C PHE A 59 20.94 -16.09 17.11
N GLU A 60 22.11 -16.44 17.64
CA GLU A 60 22.19 -17.42 18.74
C GLU A 60 21.55 -16.83 19.99
N ASP A 61 21.91 -15.59 20.34
CA ASP A 61 21.37 -14.86 21.48
C ASP A 61 19.87 -14.57 21.29
N ILE A 62 19.50 -13.97 20.14
CA ILE A 62 18.10 -13.60 19.81
C ILE A 62 17.16 -14.81 19.89
N LEU A 63 17.59 -15.99 19.43
CA LEU A 63 16.77 -17.19 19.46
C LEU A 63 16.80 -17.90 20.82
N SER A 64 17.85 -17.71 21.62
CA SER A 64 17.93 -18.27 22.97
C SER A 64 17.02 -17.57 23.98
N SER A 65 16.77 -16.28 23.79
CA SER A 65 15.88 -15.47 24.64
C SER A 65 14.40 -15.64 24.32
N LYS A 66 14.06 -16.47 23.33
CA LYS A 66 12.73 -16.57 22.73
C LYS A 66 12.00 -17.83 23.17
N ASP A 67 10.72 -17.72 23.52
CA ASP A 67 9.89 -18.90 23.77
C ASP A 67 9.58 -19.67 22.47
N TRP A 68 9.39 -20.99 22.59
CA TRP A 68 9.18 -21.90 21.46
C TRP A 68 7.96 -21.58 20.58
N ASN A 69 7.04 -20.75 21.07
CA ASN A 69 5.81 -20.32 20.36
C ASN A 69 5.84 -18.87 19.89
N ASP A 70 6.85 -18.10 20.27
CA ASP A 70 6.91 -16.70 19.87
C ASP A 70 7.25 -16.60 18.39
N LYS A 71 6.82 -15.52 17.74
CA LYS A 71 7.25 -15.19 16.37
C LYS A 71 8.44 -14.23 16.45
N LEU A 72 9.24 -14.19 15.38
CA LEU A 72 10.29 -13.18 15.30
C LEU A 72 9.61 -11.85 14.97
N GLU A 73 9.98 -10.81 15.71
CA GLU A 73 9.60 -9.45 15.38
C GLU A 73 10.54 -8.95 14.29
N LEU A 74 9.96 -8.68 13.11
CA LEU A 74 10.72 -8.17 11.98
C LEU A 74 10.83 -6.64 12.08
N PRO A 75 12.00 -6.06 11.78
CA PRO A 75 12.15 -4.61 11.71
C PRO A 75 11.16 -3.98 10.71
N LEU A 76 10.64 -2.80 11.04
CA LEU A 76 9.71 -2.07 10.16
C LEU A 76 10.44 -1.34 9.02
N ASN A 77 11.72 -0.99 9.20
CA ASN A 77 12.51 -0.35 8.18
C ASN A 77 12.92 -1.36 7.09
N PRO A 78 12.69 -1.10 5.79
CA PRO A 78 13.00 -2.05 4.71
C PRO A 78 14.45 -2.54 4.67
N LYS A 79 15.43 -1.67 4.93
CA LYS A 79 16.84 -2.08 4.96
C LYS A 79 17.14 -2.99 6.13
N GLU A 80 16.65 -2.62 7.31
CA GLU A 80 16.83 -3.41 8.52
C GLU A 80 16.12 -4.75 8.38
N GLU A 81 14.93 -4.79 7.76
CA GLU A 81 14.18 -6.02 7.47
C GLU A 81 14.96 -6.93 6.51
N VAL A 82 15.53 -6.38 5.42
CA VAL A 82 16.40 -7.13 4.49
C VAL A 82 17.62 -7.69 5.21
N SER A 83 18.31 -6.85 5.98
CA SER A 83 19.49 -7.23 6.77
C SER A 83 19.16 -8.34 7.75
N TYR A 84 18.09 -8.16 8.54
CA TYR A 84 17.64 -9.10 9.56
C TYR A 84 17.31 -10.46 8.95
N ILE A 85 16.46 -10.49 7.92
CA ILE A 85 16.00 -11.75 7.33
C ILE A 85 17.15 -12.45 6.60
N TYR A 86 18.00 -11.73 5.88
CA TYR A 86 19.14 -12.34 5.20
C TYR A 86 20.12 -12.96 6.21
N GLN A 87 20.48 -12.23 7.26
CA GLN A 87 21.37 -12.74 8.31
C GLN A 87 20.73 -13.92 9.07
N LEU A 88 19.41 -13.88 9.33
CA LEU A 88 18.66 -15.00 9.91
C LEU A 88 18.75 -16.24 9.01
N LEU A 89 18.52 -16.09 7.71
CA LEU A 89 18.60 -17.21 6.76
C LEU A 89 20.02 -17.77 6.66
N LYS A 90 21.06 -16.93 6.72
CA LYS A 90 22.46 -17.39 6.83
C LYS A 90 22.70 -18.17 8.11
N TYR A 91 22.18 -17.71 9.25
CA TYR A 91 22.26 -18.42 10.52
C TYR A 91 21.53 -19.78 10.45
N ILE A 92 20.31 -19.79 9.92
CA ILE A 92 19.51 -21.01 9.74
C ILE A 92 20.27 -22.02 8.87
N GLU A 93 20.87 -21.56 7.77
CA GLU A 93 21.70 -22.41 6.92
C GLU A 93 22.87 -23.00 7.72
N LEU A 94 23.63 -22.14 8.41
CA LEU A 94 24.81 -22.54 9.16
C LEU A 94 24.50 -23.58 10.24
N LYS A 95 23.37 -23.43 10.94
CA LYS A 95 22.95 -24.29 12.05
C LYS A 95 22.07 -25.46 11.63
N ASN A 96 21.67 -25.52 10.35
CA ASN A 96 20.67 -26.46 9.86
C ASN A 96 19.36 -26.40 10.68
N ALA A 97 18.94 -25.18 11.02
CA ALA A 97 17.91 -24.91 12.03
C ALA A 97 16.53 -24.54 11.43
N TYR A 98 16.29 -24.84 10.14
CA TYR A 98 15.13 -24.32 9.41
C TYR A 98 13.81 -24.73 10.07
N ILE A 99 13.69 -26.01 10.39
CA ILE A 99 12.52 -26.56 11.08
C ILE A 99 12.38 -25.91 12.46
N GLN A 100 13.47 -25.84 13.24
CA GLN A 100 13.45 -25.30 14.59
C GLN A 100 12.95 -23.85 14.62
N VAL A 101 13.46 -23.01 13.71
CA VAL A 101 13.08 -21.59 13.64
C VAL A 101 11.66 -21.40 13.10
N SER A 102 11.17 -22.33 12.29
CA SER A 102 9.82 -22.26 11.71
C SER A 102 8.71 -22.67 12.68
N ILE A 103 9.03 -23.38 13.78
CA ILE A 103 8.04 -23.78 14.79
C ILE A 103 7.45 -22.52 15.46
N GLY A 104 6.12 -22.53 15.66
CA GLY A 104 5.35 -21.44 16.25
C GLY A 104 4.65 -20.53 15.23
N TYR A 105 4.99 -20.64 13.94
CA TYR A 105 4.41 -19.78 12.90
C TYR A 105 3.04 -20.25 12.39
N GLY A 106 2.80 -21.57 12.38
CA GLY A 106 1.58 -22.19 11.86
C GLY A 106 0.58 -22.59 12.95
N SER A 107 -0.71 -22.69 12.59
CA SER A 107 -1.81 -22.92 13.54
C SER A 107 -2.03 -24.39 13.94
N GLY A 108 -1.04 -25.27 13.83
CA GLY A 108 -1.19 -26.71 14.13
C GLY A 108 0.11 -27.50 14.19
N ASN A 109 0.02 -28.80 14.49
CA ASN A 109 1.20 -29.63 14.79
C ASN A 109 1.97 -30.15 13.56
N LYS A 110 1.50 -29.88 12.35
CA LYS A 110 2.17 -30.34 11.12
C LYS A 110 3.37 -29.45 10.83
N ILE A 111 4.56 -30.05 10.77
CA ILE A 111 5.80 -29.31 10.49
C ILE A 111 5.75 -28.60 9.13
N GLN A 112 5.12 -29.19 8.11
CA GLN A 112 4.96 -28.53 6.81
C GLN A 112 4.16 -27.22 6.94
N ASP A 113 3.10 -27.20 7.74
CA ASP A 113 2.28 -25.98 7.93
C ASP A 113 3.08 -24.90 8.68
N GLN A 114 4.00 -25.30 9.56
CA GLN A 114 4.94 -24.38 10.24
C GLN A 114 5.92 -23.76 9.24
N ILE A 115 6.52 -24.58 8.38
CA ILE A 115 7.45 -24.13 7.32
C ILE A 115 6.75 -23.18 6.34
N ASP A 116 5.57 -23.56 5.85
CA ASP A 116 4.80 -22.74 4.91
C ASP A 116 4.43 -21.39 5.55
N ALA A 117 4.04 -21.40 6.83
CA ALA A 117 3.69 -20.19 7.58
C ALA A 117 4.90 -19.30 7.86
N PHE A 118 6.06 -19.86 8.21
CA PHE A 118 7.32 -19.13 8.37
C PHE A 118 7.73 -18.47 7.06
N ASN A 119 7.70 -19.21 5.95
CA ASN A 119 8.04 -18.66 4.63
C ASN A 119 7.12 -17.52 4.23
N HIS A 120 5.82 -17.66 4.48
CA HIS A 120 4.82 -16.63 4.16
C HIS A 120 4.92 -15.39 5.06
N GLN A 121 5.42 -15.53 6.29
CA GLN A 121 5.49 -14.42 7.27
C GLN A 121 6.88 -13.81 7.40
N VAL A 122 7.94 -14.48 6.91
CA VAL A 122 9.34 -14.04 7.08
C VAL A 122 10.07 -14.08 5.74
N THR A 123 10.35 -15.26 5.20
CA THR A 123 11.21 -15.43 4.01
C THR A 123 10.72 -14.64 2.79
N VAL A 124 9.40 -14.51 2.61
CA VAL A 124 8.81 -13.80 1.46
C VAL A 124 9.17 -12.32 1.44
N HIS A 125 9.42 -11.70 2.59
CA HIS A 125 9.74 -10.27 2.68
C HIS A 125 11.08 -9.97 2.01
N LEU A 126 12.13 -10.74 2.32
CA LEU A 126 13.43 -10.63 1.63
C LEU A 126 13.30 -10.89 0.12
N VAL A 127 12.50 -11.88 -0.28
CA VAL A 127 12.25 -12.17 -1.70
C VAL A 127 11.61 -10.99 -2.42
N ASN A 128 10.62 -10.34 -1.79
CA ASN A 128 9.93 -9.19 -2.37
C ASN A 128 10.86 -7.99 -2.50
N HIS A 129 11.65 -7.66 -1.47
CA HIS A 129 12.62 -6.56 -1.50
C HIS A 129 13.65 -6.72 -2.63
N ILE A 130 14.25 -7.91 -2.77
CA ILE A 130 15.20 -8.17 -3.86
C ILE A 130 14.50 -8.12 -5.22
N ARG A 131 13.25 -8.62 -5.34
CA ARG A 131 12.48 -8.54 -6.58
C ARG A 131 12.23 -7.10 -7.00
N GLU A 132 11.78 -6.26 -6.07
CA GLU A 132 11.49 -4.84 -6.29
C GLU A 132 12.76 -4.11 -6.71
N TYR A 133 13.87 -4.31 -6.00
CA TYR A 133 15.18 -3.77 -6.38
C TYR A 133 15.58 -4.14 -7.82
N LEU A 134 15.42 -5.41 -8.21
CA LEU A 134 15.75 -5.84 -9.57
C LEU A 134 14.80 -5.26 -10.63
N GLU A 135 13.55 -4.98 -10.28
CA GLU A 135 12.57 -4.33 -11.16
C GLU A 135 12.90 -2.85 -11.34
N ASP A 136 13.33 -2.14 -10.30
CA ASP A 136 13.79 -0.75 -10.36
C ASP A 136 15.04 -0.60 -11.25
N VAL A 137 15.98 -1.55 -11.14
CA VAL A 137 17.17 -1.57 -12.02
C VAL A 137 16.79 -1.76 -13.49
N ILE A 138 15.67 -2.44 -13.81
CA ILE A 138 15.20 -2.60 -15.21
C ILE A 138 14.56 -1.32 -15.74
N THR A 139 13.76 -0.63 -14.93
CA THR A 139 13.02 0.56 -15.34
C THR A 139 13.91 1.78 -15.52
N GLY A 140 15.20 1.67 -15.14
CA GLY A 140 16.14 2.79 -15.20
C GLY A 140 15.82 3.86 -14.17
N ILE A 141 15.01 3.51 -13.16
CA ILE A 141 14.94 4.26 -11.91
C ILE A 141 16.33 4.07 -11.30
N GLU A 142 17.15 5.12 -11.32
CA GLU A 142 18.37 5.11 -10.52
C GLU A 142 17.92 4.81 -9.08
N SER A 143 18.39 3.67 -8.53
CA SER A 143 18.33 3.50 -7.10
C SER A 143 19.10 4.68 -6.54
N VAL A 144 18.38 5.61 -5.95
CA VAL A 144 18.99 6.64 -5.11
C VAL A 144 19.87 5.84 -4.16
N PRO A 145 21.21 6.01 -4.18
CA PRO A 145 22.06 5.33 -3.22
C PRO A 145 21.43 5.63 -1.89
N LEU A 146 21.18 4.56 -1.14
CA LEU A 146 20.44 4.61 0.10
C LEU A 146 21.41 5.18 1.15
N GLN A 147 21.86 6.41 0.90
CA GLN A 147 22.34 7.36 1.86
C GLN A 147 21.20 7.54 2.84
N ILE A 148 21.56 7.64 4.11
CA ILE A 148 20.67 8.12 5.15
C ILE A 148 20.31 9.55 4.72
N ILE A 149 19.24 9.68 3.93
CA ILE A 149 18.35 10.79 4.10
C ILE A 149 17.51 10.29 5.27
N GLU A 150 17.73 10.85 6.46
CA GLU A 150 16.61 10.96 7.38
C GLU A 150 15.49 11.56 6.53
N GLU A 151 14.51 10.76 6.09
CA GLU A 151 13.28 11.28 5.51
C GLU A 151 12.57 11.98 6.67
N ASP A 152 13.05 13.17 7.01
CA ASP A 152 12.41 14.15 7.88
C ASP A 152 11.17 14.75 7.19
N GLN A 153 10.82 14.25 6.01
CA GLN A 153 9.68 14.64 5.21
C GLN A 153 8.71 13.47 5.08
N PRO A 154 7.49 13.61 5.61
CA PRO A 154 6.49 12.55 5.60
C PRO A 154 6.02 12.24 4.18
N LYS A 155 5.72 10.97 3.92
CA LYS A 155 5.17 10.49 2.66
C LYS A 155 3.68 10.80 2.63
N ILE A 156 3.29 11.76 1.78
CA ILE A 156 1.90 12.21 1.68
C ILE A 156 1.34 11.80 0.32
N PHE A 157 0.24 11.07 0.33
CA PHE A 157 -0.50 10.69 -0.88
C PHE A 157 -1.71 11.61 -1.09
N ILE A 158 -2.04 11.95 -2.33
CA ILE A 158 -3.27 12.70 -2.66
C ILE A 158 -4.25 11.85 -3.48
N SER A 159 -5.43 11.61 -2.90
CA SER A 159 -6.56 10.92 -3.53
C SER A 159 -7.58 11.92 -4.04
N TYR A 160 -7.98 11.80 -5.30
CA TYR A 160 -8.92 12.69 -5.95
C TYR A 160 -9.66 11.97 -7.09
N CYS A 161 -10.84 12.48 -7.46
CA CYS A 161 -11.52 12.01 -8.66
C CYS A 161 -10.89 12.66 -9.90
N TRP A 162 -10.66 11.91 -10.98
CA TRP A 162 -9.98 12.42 -12.18
C TRP A 162 -10.61 13.69 -12.75
N GLU A 163 -11.93 13.83 -12.64
CA GLU A 163 -12.67 15.00 -13.12
C GLU A 163 -12.39 16.27 -12.30
N ASP A 164 -11.85 16.12 -11.09
CA ASP A 164 -11.48 17.18 -10.17
C ASP A 164 -9.95 17.40 -10.13
N LYS A 165 -9.22 16.89 -11.14
CA LYS A 165 -7.76 16.98 -11.25
C LYS A 165 -7.21 18.39 -11.05
N MET A 166 -7.93 19.41 -11.51
CA MET A 166 -7.52 20.80 -11.36
C MET A 166 -7.36 21.23 -9.90
N PHE A 167 -8.23 20.76 -8.99
CA PHE A 167 -8.10 21.03 -7.55
C PHE A 167 -6.94 20.28 -6.95
N ALA A 168 -6.70 19.05 -7.41
CA ALA A 168 -5.49 18.34 -7.06
C ALA A 168 -4.28 19.17 -7.51
N ASP A 169 -4.12 19.51 -8.79
CA ASP A 169 -2.99 20.28 -9.33
C ASP A 169 -2.66 21.51 -8.47
N LEU A 170 -3.68 22.27 -8.04
CA LEU A 170 -3.49 23.40 -7.12
C LEU A 170 -2.81 22.99 -5.79
N ILE A 171 -3.34 21.97 -5.12
CA ILE A 171 -2.77 21.45 -3.86
C ILE A 171 -1.35 20.93 -4.08
N ASP A 172 -1.04 20.31 -5.24
CA ASP A 172 0.32 19.85 -5.55
C ASP A 172 1.31 21.00 -5.55
N GLU A 173 0.94 22.05 -6.27
CA GLU A 173 1.81 23.18 -6.50
C GLU A 173 2.09 23.89 -5.17
N ASP A 174 1.06 24.06 -4.33
CA ASP A 174 1.23 24.64 -3.01
C ASP A 174 2.13 23.78 -2.11
N PHE A 175 1.89 22.46 -2.03
CA PHE A 175 2.69 21.56 -1.19
C PHE A 175 4.14 21.51 -1.66
N LYS A 176 4.36 21.53 -2.98
CA LYS A 176 5.69 21.61 -3.57
C LYS A 176 6.41 22.91 -3.21
N VAL A 177 5.71 24.04 -3.21
CA VAL A 177 6.26 25.34 -2.74
C VAL A 177 6.58 25.30 -1.25
N MET A 178 5.79 24.58 -0.44
CA MET A 178 6.03 24.35 0.98
C MET A 178 7.15 23.33 1.27
N GLY A 179 7.72 22.69 0.25
CA GLY A 179 8.82 21.72 0.39
C GLY A 179 8.37 20.27 0.56
N TYR A 180 7.07 19.98 0.47
CA TYR A 180 6.53 18.63 0.52
C TYR A 180 6.41 18.03 -0.89
N THR A 181 6.73 16.74 -1.03
CA THR A 181 6.49 16.00 -2.27
C THR A 181 5.26 15.14 -2.10
N LEU A 182 4.21 15.44 -2.86
CA LEU A 182 2.99 14.62 -2.87
C LEU A 182 3.11 13.51 -3.91
N THR A 183 2.70 12.31 -3.53
CA THR A 183 2.45 11.22 -4.47
C THR A 183 1.01 11.30 -4.95
N ARG A 184 0.78 11.35 -6.26
CA ARG A 184 -0.57 11.37 -6.86
C ARG A 184 -0.79 10.18 -7.75
N ASP A 185 -2.03 9.70 -7.79
CA ASP A 185 -2.41 8.71 -8.79
C ASP A 185 -2.77 9.38 -10.13
N ILE A 186 -1.82 9.40 -11.07
CA ILE A 186 -2.09 9.77 -12.48
C ILE A 186 -2.52 8.50 -13.25
N ARG A 187 -3.60 7.83 -12.84
CA ARG A 187 -4.14 6.66 -13.55
C ARG A 187 -5.49 6.94 -14.20
N GLY A 188 -5.47 7.90 -15.12
CA GLY A 188 -6.36 7.84 -16.27
C GLY A 188 -5.95 6.65 -17.14
N LEU A 189 -6.78 5.60 -17.16
CA LEU A 189 -6.71 4.48 -18.11
C LEU A 189 -5.43 3.63 -18.06
N LYS A 190 -5.37 2.68 -17.12
CA LYS A 190 -4.81 1.33 -17.38
C LYS A 190 -5.31 0.31 -16.37
N PHE A 191 -6.20 -0.56 -16.86
CA PHE A 191 -6.48 -1.85 -16.28
C PHE A 191 -5.16 -2.66 -16.18
N LYS A 192 -4.48 -2.58 -15.03
CA LYS A 192 -3.55 -3.60 -14.46
C LYS A 192 -2.80 -3.20 -13.19
N ASP A 193 -2.86 -1.96 -12.72
CA ASP A 193 -2.33 -1.63 -11.39
C ASP A 193 -3.49 -1.58 -10.39
N SER A 194 -3.72 -2.72 -9.73
CA SER A 194 -4.85 -2.90 -8.82
C SER A 194 -4.79 -1.97 -7.60
N ILE A 195 -5.94 -1.70 -7.00
CA ILE A 195 -6.16 -1.16 -5.64
C ILE A 195 -5.20 -1.77 -4.59
N LYS A 196 -4.66 -2.97 -4.84
CA LYS A 196 -3.60 -3.57 -4.01
C LYS A 196 -2.31 -2.71 -3.95
N SER A 197 -1.91 -2.08 -5.05
CA SER A 197 -0.77 -1.14 -5.08
C SER A 197 -1.05 0.13 -4.27
N PHE A 198 -2.30 0.58 -4.29
CA PHE A 198 -2.78 1.68 -3.46
C PHE A 198 -2.80 1.28 -1.96
N MET A 199 -3.29 0.08 -1.62
CA MET A 199 -3.27 -0.46 -0.26
C MET A 199 -1.85 -0.68 0.28
N GLU A 200 -0.94 -1.20 -0.57
CA GLU A 200 0.49 -1.31 -0.27
C GLU A 200 1.13 0.08 -0.10
N SER A 201 0.65 1.09 -0.84
CA SER A 201 1.12 2.47 -0.72
C SER A 201 0.58 3.18 0.53
N ILE A 202 -0.69 3.02 0.92
CA ILE A 202 -1.24 3.65 2.15
C ILE A 202 -0.59 3.07 3.41
N GLY A 203 -0.17 1.81 3.38
CA GLY A 203 0.68 1.24 4.43
C GLY A 203 2.06 1.92 4.52
N LYS A 204 2.59 2.44 3.39
CA LYS A 204 3.90 3.09 3.24
C LYS A 204 3.86 4.62 3.31
N HIS A 205 2.67 5.25 3.27
CA HIS A 205 2.49 6.70 3.40
C HIS A 205 2.02 7.05 4.82
N ASP A 206 2.52 8.18 5.31
CA ASP A 206 2.20 8.69 6.63
C ASP A 206 0.82 9.36 6.63
N PHE A 207 0.47 10.02 5.53
CA PHE A 207 -0.81 10.74 5.37
C PHE A 207 -1.43 10.56 3.98
N VAL A 208 -2.76 10.64 3.94
CA VAL A 208 -3.58 10.62 2.73
C VAL A 208 -4.47 11.88 2.71
N ILE A 209 -4.19 12.79 1.78
CA ILE A 209 -5.07 13.93 1.48
C ILE A 209 -6.18 13.45 0.53
N SER A 210 -7.43 13.41 0.98
CA SER A 210 -8.58 13.06 0.15
C SER A 210 -9.38 14.30 -0.24
N ILE A 211 -9.46 14.57 -1.53
CA ILE A 211 -10.29 15.64 -2.10
C ILE A 211 -11.71 15.09 -2.31
N ILE A 212 -12.61 15.43 -1.39
CA ILE A 212 -13.99 14.96 -1.38
C ILE A 212 -14.86 15.90 -2.21
N SER A 213 -15.30 15.40 -3.36
CA SER A 213 -16.24 16.02 -4.29
C SER A 213 -17.51 15.17 -4.44
N ASP A 214 -18.57 15.71 -5.05
CA ASP A 214 -19.76 14.91 -5.39
C ASP A 214 -19.40 13.68 -6.23
N LYS A 215 -18.51 13.87 -7.19
CA LYS A 215 -18.04 12.81 -8.09
C LYS A 215 -17.17 11.80 -7.37
N TYR A 216 -16.35 12.25 -6.41
CA TYR A 216 -15.56 11.37 -5.55
C TYR A 216 -16.49 10.42 -4.77
N LEU A 217 -17.52 10.96 -4.12
CA LEU A 217 -18.48 10.20 -3.33
C LEU A 217 -19.34 9.23 -4.15
N LYS A 218 -19.41 9.41 -5.48
CA LYS A 218 -20.13 8.53 -6.43
C LYS A 218 -19.20 7.59 -7.23
N SER A 219 -17.89 7.75 -7.09
CA SER A 219 -16.88 6.96 -7.81
C SER A 219 -16.60 5.63 -7.12
N VAL A 220 -16.65 4.52 -7.88
CA VAL A 220 -16.35 3.17 -7.35
C VAL A 220 -14.90 3.08 -6.89
N ASN A 221 -13.96 3.67 -7.63
CA ASN A 221 -12.54 3.58 -7.28
C ASN A 221 -12.26 4.34 -5.98
N CYS A 222 -12.65 5.61 -5.94
CA CYS A 222 -12.42 6.49 -4.79
C CYS A 222 -13.08 5.96 -3.52
N MET A 223 -14.36 5.55 -3.61
CA MET A 223 -15.07 5.06 -2.42
C MET A 223 -14.63 3.65 -2.00
N TYR A 224 -14.22 2.80 -2.95
CA TYR A 224 -13.68 1.50 -2.57
C TYR A 224 -12.36 1.65 -1.82
N GLU A 225 -11.48 2.55 -2.26
CA GLU A 225 -10.25 2.92 -1.57
C GLU A 225 -10.52 3.39 -0.14
N ILE A 226 -11.45 4.33 0.05
CA ILE A 226 -11.90 4.76 1.38
C ILE A 226 -12.41 3.58 2.21
N SER A 227 -13.23 2.70 1.63
CA SER A 227 -13.80 1.56 2.34
C SER A 227 -12.73 0.58 2.85
N GLU A 228 -11.59 0.48 2.17
CA GLU A 228 -10.45 -0.33 2.62
C GLU A 228 -9.61 0.41 3.68
N VAL A 229 -9.44 1.74 3.56
CA VAL A 229 -8.76 2.58 4.57
C VAL A 229 -9.50 2.55 5.91
N MET A 230 -10.83 2.64 5.89
CA MET A 230 -11.67 2.56 7.09
C MET A 230 -11.53 1.24 7.86
N ARG A 231 -10.93 0.19 7.28
CA ARG A 231 -10.64 -1.06 8.00
C ARG A 231 -9.40 -0.97 8.89
N LEU A 232 -8.58 0.07 8.76
CA LEU A 232 -7.43 0.31 9.61
C LEU A 232 -7.88 0.89 10.95
N ARG A 233 -7.28 0.44 12.06
CA ARG A 233 -7.65 0.91 13.41
C ARG A 233 -7.43 2.41 13.62
N GLU A 234 -6.45 2.99 12.92
CA GLU A 234 -5.99 4.37 13.06
C GLU A 234 -6.32 5.23 11.83
N TYR A 235 -7.32 4.82 11.03
CA TYR A 235 -7.56 5.45 9.74
C TYR A 235 -7.85 6.96 9.82
N LYS A 236 -8.49 7.42 10.91
CA LYS A 236 -8.80 8.84 11.15
C LYS A 236 -7.55 9.70 11.24
N GLU A 237 -6.47 9.17 11.82
CA GLU A 237 -5.21 9.88 12.05
C GLU A 237 -4.35 9.99 10.79
N LYS A 238 -4.63 9.14 9.79
CA LYS A 238 -3.93 9.16 8.50
C LYS A 238 -4.63 10.01 7.45
N MET A 239 -5.91 10.36 7.65
CA MET A 239 -6.72 11.03 6.64
C MET A 239 -6.78 12.54 6.86
N LEU A 240 -6.43 13.29 5.82
CA LEU A 240 -6.60 14.74 5.74
C LEU A 240 -7.66 15.02 4.68
N LEU A 241 -8.80 15.59 5.08
CA LEU A 241 -9.94 15.76 4.17
C LEU A 241 -10.04 17.19 3.66
N VAL A 242 -10.17 17.32 2.34
CA VAL A 242 -10.50 18.57 1.67
C VAL A 242 -11.92 18.43 1.12
N ILE A 243 -12.89 19.11 1.74
CA ILE A 243 -14.28 19.04 1.29
C ILE A 243 -14.53 20.15 0.27
N LEU A 244 -14.68 19.80 -1.01
CA LEU A 244 -14.92 20.79 -2.04
C LEU A 244 -16.28 21.46 -1.87
N ARG A 245 -16.31 22.78 -1.95
CA ARG A 245 -17.51 23.61 -1.92
C ARG A 245 -17.61 24.44 -3.20
N ASP A 246 -18.81 24.95 -3.48
CA ASP A 246 -19.03 25.79 -4.67
C ASP A 246 -18.11 27.01 -4.72
N SER A 247 -17.70 27.55 -3.56
CA SER A 247 -16.76 28.67 -3.46
C SER A 247 -15.35 28.35 -3.95
N ASP A 248 -14.92 27.09 -3.93
CA ASP A 248 -13.56 26.69 -4.36
C ASP A 248 -13.34 26.92 -5.86
N VAL A 249 -14.42 27.13 -6.60
CA VAL A 249 -14.43 27.55 -8.01
C VAL A 249 -13.60 28.82 -8.26
N GLU A 250 -13.51 29.70 -7.26
CA GLU A 250 -12.80 30.98 -7.34
C GLU A 250 -11.27 30.83 -7.39
N LEU A 251 -10.78 29.66 -6.96
CA LEU A 251 -9.35 29.32 -6.98
C LEU A 251 -8.85 28.92 -8.37
N LEU A 252 -9.78 28.59 -9.27
CA LEU A 252 -9.45 28.10 -10.61
C LEU A 252 -9.15 29.26 -11.57
N PRO A 253 -8.19 29.11 -12.50
CA PRO A 253 -7.87 30.14 -13.48
C PRO A 253 -9.09 30.51 -14.33
N LYS A 254 -9.33 31.81 -14.52
CA LYS A 254 -10.44 32.27 -15.37
C LYS A 254 -10.25 31.75 -16.81
N GLY A 255 -11.18 30.90 -17.28
CA GLY A 255 -11.19 30.34 -18.63
C GLY A 255 -10.80 28.86 -18.75
N SER A 256 -10.58 28.15 -17.63
CA SER A 256 -10.53 26.68 -17.61
C SER A 256 -11.91 26.06 -17.88
N ASP A 257 -11.94 24.80 -18.36
CA ASP A 257 -13.17 24.00 -18.42
C ASP A 257 -13.72 23.80 -17.00
N MET A 258 -14.68 24.64 -16.62
CA MET A 258 -15.20 24.67 -15.25
C MET A 258 -16.09 23.44 -14.99
N PRO A 259 -15.86 22.70 -13.90
CA PRO A 259 -16.72 21.57 -13.56
C PRO A 259 -18.12 22.08 -13.23
N VAL A 260 -19.13 21.54 -13.92
CA VAL A 260 -20.54 21.96 -13.82
C VAL A 260 -21.12 21.67 -12.42
N GLN A 261 -20.64 20.63 -11.75
CA GLN A 261 -21.04 20.23 -10.40
C GLN A 261 -19.91 19.40 -9.77
N PHE A 262 -19.34 19.90 -8.67
CA PHE A 262 -18.22 19.24 -7.96
C PHE A 262 -18.33 19.31 -6.43
N ALA A 263 -19.04 20.28 -5.87
CA ALA A 263 -19.14 20.45 -4.42
C ALA A 263 -19.76 19.21 -3.75
N ALA A 264 -19.17 18.78 -2.63
CA ALA A 264 -19.68 17.69 -1.80
C ALA A 264 -20.46 18.27 -0.62
N ASN A 265 -21.79 18.14 -0.63
CA ASN A 265 -22.62 18.66 0.45
C ASN A 265 -22.85 17.59 1.54
N ILE A 266 -21.79 17.27 2.28
CA ILE A 266 -21.82 16.19 3.28
C ILE A 266 -22.49 16.58 4.61
N TYR A 267 -22.75 17.87 4.85
CA TYR A 267 -23.31 18.35 6.13
C TYR A 267 -24.84 18.37 6.15
N SER A 268 -25.48 18.28 4.98
CA SER A 268 -26.93 18.18 4.89
C SER A 268 -27.37 16.72 4.98
N ILE A 269 -28.27 16.41 5.92
CA ILE A 269 -28.87 15.08 6.04
C ILE A 269 -29.57 14.65 4.75
N GLU A 270 -30.20 15.58 4.03
CA GLU A 270 -30.84 15.28 2.73
C GLU A 270 -29.82 14.77 1.72
N GLU A 271 -28.66 15.42 1.63
CA GLU A 271 -27.60 15.05 0.69
C GLU A 271 -26.87 13.78 1.14
N GLN A 272 -26.69 13.56 2.44
CA GLN A 272 -26.18 12.29 2.96
C GLN A 272 -27.09 11.13 2.54
N ILE A 273 -28.41 11.29 2.69
CA ILE A 273 -29.39 10.29 2.24
C ILE A 273 -29.28 10.08 0.72
N ASN A 274 -29.09 11.14 -0.07
CA ASN A 274 -28.91 11.03 -1.52
C ASN A 274 -27.68 10.19 -1.90
N TYR A 275 -26.55 10.34 -1.19
CA TYR A 275 -25.37 9.50 -1.43
C TYR A 275 -25.54 8.04 -0.97
N ILE A 276 -26.18 7.82 0.19
CA ILE A 276 -26.46 6.47 0.69
C ILE A 276 -27.36 5.74 -0.32
N THR A 277 -28.49 6.36 -0.67
CA THR A 277 -29.45 5.77 -1.61
C THR A 277 -28.87 5.61 -3.01
N TYR A 278 -27.95 6.48 -3.46
CA TYR A 278 -27.21 6.29 -4.70
C TYR A 278 -26.48 4.93 -4.72
N TRP A 279 -25.76 4.58 -3.66
CA TRP A 279 -25.02 3.33 -3.58
C TRP A 279 -25.92 2.10 -3.41
N GLU A 280 -26.98 2.20 -2.61
CA GLU A 280 -27.99 1.13 -2.46
C GLU A 280 -28.70 0.83 -3.78
N ASN A 281 -29.07 1.88 -4.53
CA ASN A 281 -29.68 1.74 -5.85
C ASN A 281 -28.71 1.11 -6.85
N LYS A 282 -27.44 1.52 -6.85
CA LYS A 282 -26.39 0.97 -7.71
C LYS A 282 -26.11 -0.50 -7.41
N GLU A 283 -26.10 -0.89 -6.13
CA GLU A 283 -26.01 -2.29 -5.70
C GLU A 283 -27.19 -3.11 -6.26
N THR A 284 -28.41 -2.59 -6.13
CA THR A 284 -29.64 -3.23 -6.62
C THR A 284 -29.63 -3.36 -8.14
N GLU A 285 -29.18 -2.34 -8.87
CA GLU A 285 -29.02 -2.35 -10.33
C GLU A 285 -28.05 -3.46 -10.75
N TYR A 286 -26.87 -3.56 -10.10
CA TYR A 286 -25.88 -4.58 -10.42
C TYR A 286 -26.41 -6.00 -10.16
N LEU A 287 -27.10 -6.22 -9.03
CA LEU A 287 -27.77 -7.49 -8.74
C LEU A 287 -28.76 -7.88 -9.85
N ASN A 288 -29.56 -6.92 -10.32
CA ASN A 288 -30.54 -7.14 -11.40
C ASN A 288 -29.89 -7.38 -12.77
N MET A 289 -28.75 -6.76 -13.05
CA MET A 289 -28.00 -7.01 -14.29
C MET A 289 -27.30 -8.38 -14.26
N ILE A 290 -26.70 -8.74 -13.13
CA ILE A 290 -25.98 -10.01 -12.94
C ILE A 290 -26.95 -11.20 -12.99
N SER A 291 -28.17 -11.05 -12.47
CA SER A 291 -29.19 -12.11 -12.52
C SER A 291 -29.62 -12.49 -13.95
N LYS A 292 -29.45 -11.58 -14.92
CA LYS A 292 -29.72 -11.83 -16.35
C LYS A 292 -28.63 -12.64 -17.05
N ILE A 293 -27.44 -12.77 -16.43
CA ILE A 293 -26.35 -13.57 -16.98
C ILE A 293 -26.64 -15.05 -16.70
N THR A 294 -26.76 -15.87 -17.74
CA THR A 294 -27.14 -17.29 -17.60
C THR A 294 -25.96 -18.22 -17.35
N GLN A 295 -24.76 -17.87 -17.83
CA GLN A 295 -23.55 -18.67 -17.64
C GLN A 295 -22.81 -18.27 -16.37
N GLU A 296 -22.59 -19.22 -15.46
CA GLU A 296 -21.93 -18.97 -14.17
C GLU A 296 -20.51 -18.42 -14.30
N ILE A 297 -19.73 -18.92 -15.27
CA ILE A 297 -18.36 -18.43 -15.51
C ILE A 297 -18.36 -16.93 -15.86
N SER A 298 -19.34 -16.48 -16.64
CA SER A 298 -19.48 -15.08 -17.05
C SER A 298 -19.91 -14.16 -15.90
N LYS A 299 -20.37 -14.71 -14.76
CA LYS A 299 -20.70 -13.92 -13.55
C LYS A 299 -19.49 -13.58 -12.69
N ILE A 300 -18.35 -14.24 -12.88
CA ILE A 300 -17.18 -14.12 -11.98
C ILE A 300 -16.73 -12.66 -11.83
N GLN A 301 -16.45 -11.96 -12.94
CA GLN A 301 -16.00 -10.56 -12.90
C GLN A 301 -17.11 -9.60 -12.42
N PRO A 302 -18.37 -9.68 -12.92
CA PRO A 302 -19.47 -8.87 -12.36
C PRO A 302 -19.70 -9.05 -10.85
N LEU A 303 -19.58 -10.27 -10.33
CA LEU A 303 -19.71 -10.55 -8.90
C LEU A 303 -18.56 -9.94 -8.08
N GLN A 304 -17.35 -9.85 -8.64
CA GLN A 304 -16.23 -9.14 -8.00
C GLN A 304 -16.50 -7.64 -7.91
N GLU A 305 -17.02 -7.01 -8.96
CA GLU A 305 -17.40 -5.59 -8.92
C GLU A 305 -18.58 -5.36 -7.97
N LEU A 306 -19.58 -6.24 -7.94
CA LEU A 306 -20.67 -6.18 -6.97
C LEU A 306 -20.15 -6.24 -5.54
N LYS A 307 -19.13 -7.06 -5.24
CA LYS A 307 -18.51 -7.12 -3.91
C LYS A 307 -17.92 -5.76 -3.50
N ARG A 308 -17.31 -5.02 -4.42
CA ARG A 308 -16.80 -3.67 -4.16
C ARG A 308 -17.94 -2.70 -3.87
N VAL A 309 -18.97 -2.69 -4.71
CA VAL A 309 -20.16 -1.85 -4.52
C VAL A 309 -20.84 -2.13 -3.17
N LYS A 310 -20.96 -3.40 -2.77
CA LYS A 310 -21.47 -3.80 -1.45
C LYS A 310 -20.63 -3.27 -0.30
N SER A 311 -19.30 -3.33 -0.43
CA SER A 311 -18.37 -2.79 0.58
C SER A 311 -18.54 -1.28 0.74
N ILE A 312 -18.70 -0.55 -0.37
CA ILE A 312 -18.95 0.89 -0.35
C ILE A 312 -20.30 1.19 0.30
N SER A 313 -21.36 0.55 -0.20
CA SER A 313 -22.75 0.70 0.27
C SER A 313 -22.85 0.48 1.79
N GLY A 314 -22.26 -0.60 2.29
CA GLY A 314 -22.26 -0.93 3.73
C GLY A 314 -21.51 0.06 4.62
N ASN A 315 -20.51 0.77 4.10
CA ASN A 315 -19.69 1.70 4.87
C ASN A 315 -20.10 3.17 4.67
N MET A 316 -20.96 3.47 3.69
CA MET A 316 -21.26 4.86 3.27
C MET A 316 -21.87 5.70 4.40
N SER A 317 -22.80 5.11 5.16
CA SER A 317 -23.48 5.81 6.27
C SER A 317 -22.50 6.20 7.38
N GLU A 318 -21.65 5.26 7.81
CA GLU A 318 -20.61 5.51 8.81
C GLU A 318 -19.61 6.55 8.31
N PHE A 319 -19.14 6.40 7.07
CA PHE A 319 -18.18 7.34 6.48
C PHE A 319 -18.71 8.77 6.46
N LEU A 320 -19.93 8.98 5.96
CA LEU A 320 -20.56 10.31 5.91
C LEU A 320 -20.74 10.91 7.30
N SER A 321 -21.20 10.10 8.26
CA SER A 321 -21.36 10.54 9.65
C SER A 321 -20.02 10.98 10.25
N ASP A 322 -18.96 10.19 10.03
CA ASP A 322 -17.63 10.52 10.53
C ASP A 322 -17.14 11.84 9.91
N ILE A 323 -17.13 11.95 8.58
CA ILE A 323 -16.56 13.14 7.93
C ILE A 323 -17.40 14.40 8.11
N SER A 324 -18.71 14.29 8.41
CA SER A 324 -19.53 15.46 8.74
C SER A 324 -19.25 15.99 10.15
N ASP A 325 -18.85 15.10 11.07
CA ASP A 325 -18.57 15.44 12.46
C ASP A 325 -17.13 15.95 12.67
N TRP A 326 -16.21 15.62 11.77
CA TRP A 326 -14.84 16.11 11.84
C TRP A 326 -14.77 17.61 11.56
N ASN A 327 -13.80 18.29 12.19
CA ASN A 327 -13.51 19.70 11.93
C ASN A 327 -12.77 19.87 10.59
N ASN A 328 -13.43 19.47 9.52
CA ASN A 328 -12.95 19.56 8.15
C ASN A 328 -13.17 20.97 7.59
N THR A 329 -12.36 21.33 6.61
CA THR A 329 -12.40 22.65 5.97
C THR A 329 -12.42 22.49 4.44
N ASN A 330 -12.79 23.57 3.75
CA ASN A 330 -12.79 23.60 2.28
C ASN A 330 -11.42 24.06 1.74
N LEU A 331 -11.23 23.91 0.43
CA LEU A 331 -9.94 24.23 -0.18
C LEU A 331 -9.59 25.71 -0.08
N PHE A 332 -10.58 26.60 -0.20
CA PHE A 332 -10.39 28.04 -0.08
C PHE A 332 -9.81 28.44 1.27
N GLU A 333 -10.44 28.01 2.37
CA GLU A 333 -9.98 28.24 3.75
C GLU A 333 -8.60 27.63 4.02
N LEU A 334 -8.34 26.42 3.48
CA LEU A 334 -7.03 25.80 3.56
C LEU A 334 -5.95 26.64 2.88
N LYS A 335 -6.22 27.17 1.68
CA LYS A 335 -5.25 28.02 0.97
C LYS A 335 -5.03 29.35 1.70
N GLU A 336 -6.08 30.00 2.21
CA GLU A 336 -5.93 31.25 2.97
C GLU A 336 -5.07 31.08 4.23
N SER A 337 -5.18 29.92 4.89
CA SER A 337 -4.38 29.57 6.07
C SER A 337 -3.03 28.94 5.75
N ASN A 338 -2.64 28.84 4.46
CA ASN A 338 -1.44 28.11 4.02
C ASN A 338 -1.39 26.67 4.57
N TYR A 339 -2.53 25.98 4.58
CA TYR A 339 -2.68 24.60 5.03
C TYR A 339 -2.26 24.35 6.48
N GLU A 340 -2.30 25.37 7.36
CA GLU A 340 -1.79 25.29 8.74
C GLU A 340 -2.29 24.04 9.48
N ALA A 341 -3.58 23.72 9.37
CA ALA A 341 -4.18 22.54 10.01
C ALA A 341 -3.55 21.22 9.52
N PHE A 342 -3.32 21.08 8.22
CA PHE A 342 -2.69 19.89 7.64
C PHE A 342 -1.22 19.81 8.04
N ILE A 343 -0.48 20.92 7.92
CA ILE A 343 0.94 20.97 8.26
C ILE A 343 1.18 20.66 9.74
N LYS A 344 0.29 21.11 10.63
CA LYS A 344 0.35 20.80 12.06
C LYS A 344 0.18 19.30 12.31
N GLU A 345 -0.82 18.67 11.72
CA GLU A 345 -1.06 17.23 11.86
C GLU A 345 0.15 16.43 11.34
N ILE A 346 0.64 16.82 10.17
CA ILE A 346 1.80 16.23 9.51
C ILE A 346 3.05 16.29 10.40
N LYS A 347 3.32 17.44 11.04
CA LYS A 347 4.51 17.63 11.89
C LYS A 347 4.41 16.98 13.27
N THR A 348 3.21 16.77 13.79
CA THR A 348 3.00 16.20 15.13
C THR A 348 3.37 14.73 15.21
N LYS A 349 3.44 14.02 14.06
CA LYS A 349 3.81 12.60 13.98
C LYS A 349 5.22 12.31 13.46
N VAL A 350 5.93 13.30 12.95
CA VAL A 350 7.33 13.16 12.50
C VAL A 350 8.33 13.32 13.67
N ASN A 351 7.90 13.93 14.78
CA ASN A 351 8.61 13.95 16.07
C ASN A 351 8.05 12.88 17.01
#